data_AF-A0AAI9DC41-F1
#
_entry.id   AF-A0AAI9DC41-F1
#
_cell.length_a   1.000
_cell.length_b   1.000
_cell.length_c   1.000
_cell.angle_alpha   90.00
_cell.angle_beta   90.00
_cell.angle_gamma   90.00
#
_symmetry.space_group_name_H-M   'P 1'
#
loop_
_entity.id
_entity.type
_entity.pdbx_description
1 polymer ?
#
loop_
_entity_poly.entity_id
_entity_poly.type
_entity_poly.pdbx_seq_one_letter_code
_entity_poly.pdbx_strand_id
1 'polypeptide(L)'
;MKKYLLPLPLLLLINPLISLLYSLFVFIKRESDISLFFSLSLALILIYFPLMYDTSNHFYYTFYNKTINLDNFEVNIFFNSYGTLPIILGKIFNIDYYYFFYLYTAISLYFWSKIVYHAKTTNVTVYNVTFIPLLILLLSFNYRDLIDLNRTFLSYSIVFYFILCKKNKNIYNFSLFFYFSLTVHLTVGAIWMIYFISRSKLLTKKFYYLLFFTCIIFGFIMPYLMSLFQNVISLIPGELGARLYYYSYGSDFAIREQSVGPILKKSLSYVIVILFCFHIIHLLKTNNNLLLRFTLLLSCITLLFFQYVTFFERLNLALTFLYSFILISYFRQGSTSKLILVSLLLLRTIILYALVYFPIFLGNHNVVIPNSDFLIETELKPFYYPTLLLINIENGYSDENISRQSVWGK
;
A
#
# COMPACT_ATOMS: atom_id res chain seq x y z
N MET A 1 4.19 14.01 -29.38
CA MET A 1 3.88 13.38 -28.07
C MET A 1 5.07 13.18 -27.11
N LYS A 2 6.34 13.52 -27.43
CA LYS A 2 7.49 13.28 -26.51
C LYS A 2 8.18 14.53 -25.92
N LYS A 3 7.96 15.73 -26.48
CA LYS A 3 8.70 16.96 -26.06
C LYS A 3 8.48 17.36 -24.59
N TYR A 4 7.28 17.15 -24.04
CA TYR A 4 6.95 17.56 -22.66
C TYR A 4 7.43 16.57 -21.59
N LEU A 5 7.84 15.36 -21.95
CA LEU A 5 8.45 14.41 -21.02
C LEU A 5 9.97 14.57 -20.96
N LEU A 6 10.57 15.20 -21.96
CA LEU A 6 12.01 15.40 -22.09
C LEU A 6 12.66 16.16 -20.91
N PRO A 7 11.98 17.12 -20.26
CA PRO A 7 12.55 17.79 -19.09
C PRO A 7 12.56 16.91 -17.83
N LEU A 8 11.70 15.90 -17.71
CA LEU A 8 11.53 15.12 -16.48
C LEU A 8 12.81 14.40 -15.99
N PRO A 9 13.61 13.75 -16.85
CA PRO A 9 14.90 13.19 -16.43
C PRO A 9 15.83 14.24 -15.81
N LEU A 10 15.97 15.40 -16.46
CA LEU A 10 16.84 16.46 -15.99
C LEU A 10 16.32 17.05 -14.67
N LEU A 11 15.01 17.30 -14.58
CA LEU A 11 14.40 17.80 -13.35
C LEU A 11 14.54 16.81 -12.19
N LEU A 12 14.45 15.50 -12.45
CA LEU A 12 14.63 14.47 -11.42
C LEU A 12 16.04 14.51 -10.84
N LEU A 13 17.05 14.69 -11.71
CA LEU A 13 18.45 14.81 -11.31
C LEU A 13 18.76 16.11 -10.55
N ILE A 14 18.03 17.19 -10.84
CA ILE A 14 18.19 18.48 -10.14
C ILE A 14 17.47 18.45 -8.79
N ASN A 15 16.18 18.10 -8.79
CA ASN A 15 15.35 18.10 -7.60
C ASN A 15 14.09 17.23 -7.79
N PRO A 16 13.90 16.16 -6.99
CA PRO A 16 12.74 15.28 -7.12
C PRO A 16 11.41 15.98 -6.88
N LEU A 17 11.35 17.04 -6.05
CA LEU A 17 10.13 17.82 -5.85
C LEU A 17 9.72 18.56 -7.13
N ILE A 18 10.69 19.18 -7.82
CA ILE A 18 10.43 19.91 -9.06
C ILE A 18 9.99 18.93 -10.15
N SER A 19 10.65 17.78 -10.26
CA SER A 19 10.25 16.69 -11.15
C SER A 19 8.85 16.16 -10.85
N LEU A 20 8.49 16.01 -9.56
CA LEU A 20 7.16 15.61 -9.13
C LEU A 20 6.11 16.64 -9.58
N LEU A 21 6.32 17.92 -9.27
CA LEU A 21 5.39 19.00 -9.64
C LEU A 21 5.23 19.11 -11.16
N TYR A 22 6.33 19.01 -11.91
CA TYR A 22 6.30 19.02 -13.38
C TYR A 22 5.58 17.78 -13.94
N SER A 23 5.77 16.61 -13.33
CA SER A 23 5.01 15.40 -13.67
C SER A 23 3.51 15.65 -13.52
N LEU A 24 3.06 16.19 -12.37
CA LEU A 24 1.65 16.50 -12.14
C LEU A 24 1.12 17.53 -13.16
N PHE A 25 1.89 18.56 -13.47
CA PHE A 25 1.56 19.53 -14.52
C PHE A 25 1.35 18.86 -15.88
N VAL A 26 2.27 17.97 -16.29
CA VAL A 26 2.17 17.22 -17.55
C VAL A 26 0.93 16.31 -17.56
N PHE A 27 0.62 15.64 -16.44
CA PHE A 27 -0.57 14.79 -16.31
C PHE A 27 -1.88 15.57 -16.46
N ILE A 28 -1.95 16.78 -15.88
CA ILE A 28 -3.13 17.65 -15.93
C ILE A 28 -3.27 18.30 -17.31
N LYS A 29 -2.22 18.91 -17.84
CA LYS A 29 -2.31 19.75 -19.05
C LYS A 29 -2.17 18.98 -20.36
N ARG A 30 -1.43 17.88 -20.34
CA ARG A 30 -1.06 17.13 -21.57
C ARG A 30 -1.60 15.71 -21.57
N GLU A 31 -2.30 15.33 -20.52
CA GLU A 31 -2.94 14.02 -20.37
C GLU A 31 -2.01 12.84 -20.64
N SER A 32 -0.72 13.04 -20.41
CA SER A 32 0.32 12.09 -20.74
C SER A 32 0.59 11.15 -19.57
N ASP A 33 1.14 9.99 -19.89
CA ASP A 33 1.56 9.00 -18.92
C ASP A 33 2.82 9.49 -18.19
N ILE A 34 2.69 9.78 -16.89
CA ILE A 34 3.76 10.31 -16.04
C ILE A 34 4.35 9.26 -15.10
N SER A 35 3.90 8.01 -15.18
CA SER A 35 4.07 7.02 -14.12
C SER A 35 5.51 6.82 -13.68
N LEU A 36 6.46 6.81 -14.63
CA LEU A 36 7.87 6.58 -14.35
C LEU A 36 8.49 7.71 -13.52
N PHE A 37 8.40 8.95 -14.00
CA PHE A 37 9.05 10.07 -13.32
C PHE A 37 8.30 10.49 -12.05
N PHE A 38 6.97 10.35 -12.04
CA PHE A 38 6.18 10.50 -10.83
C PHE A 38 6.63 9.53 -9.75
N SER A 39 6.77 8.24 -10.07
CA SER A 39 7.12 7.22 -9.09
C SER A 39 8.56 7.36 -8.59
N LEU A 40 9.53 7.62 -9.48
CA LEU A 40 10.92 7.85 -9.10
C LEU A 40 11.08 9.07 -8.19
N SER A 41 10.36 10.15 -8.50
CA SER A 41 10.41 11.40 -7.72
C SER A 41 9.78 11.22 -6.34
N LEU A 42 8.57 10.66 -6.30
CA LEU A 42 7.84 10.49 -5.04
C LEU A 42 8.50 9.44 -4.13
N ALA A 43 9.00 8.33 -4.70
CA ALA A 43 9.75 7.34 -3.92
C ALA A 43 10.99 7.96 -3.28
N LEU A 44 11.72 8.81 -4.04
CA LEU A 44 12.92 9.46 -3.51
C LEU A 44 12.57 10.37 -2.33
N ILE A 45 11.51 11.19 -2.45
CA ILE A 45 11.02 12.05 -1.36
C ILE A 45 10.65 11.22 -0.13
N LEU A 46 9.89 10.14 -0.31
CA LEU A 46 9.33 9.38 0.81
C LEU A 46 10.37 8.58 1.62
N ILE A 47 11.51 8.21 1.03
CA ILE A 47 12.54 7.42 1.75
C ILE A 47 13.30 8.24 2.76
N TYR A 48 13.26 9.55 2.61
CA TYR A 48 13.78 10.44 3.63
C TYR A 48 12.85 10.58 4.83
N PHE A 49 11.60 10.12 4.76
CA PHE A 49 10.69 10.15 5.90
C PHE A 49 11.02 9.01 6.91
N PRO A 50 10.60 9.13 8.19
CA PRO A 50 10.98 8.18 9.25
C PRO A 50 10.38 6.78 9.09
N LEU A 51 11.22 5.73 8.96
CA LEU A 51 10.74 4.34 8.85
C LEU A 51 9.90 3.94 10.07
N MET A 52 8.73 3.35 9.85
CA MET A 52 7.85 2.89 10.92
C MET A 52 7.94 1.37 11.12
N TYR A 53 7.30 0.88 12.19
CA TYR A 53 7.35 -0.48 12.72
C TYR A 53 7.55 -1.65 11.71
N ASP A 54 6.73 -1.79 10.66
CA ASP A 54 6.80 -2.96 9.76
C ASP A 54 8.05 -2.89 8.88
N THR A 55 8.36 -1.70 8.35
CA THR A 55 9.56 -1.50 7.53
C THR A 55 10.83 -1.38 8.36
N SER A 56 10.77 -0.81 9.56
CA SER A 56 11.89 -0.78 10.51
C SER A 56 12.27 -2.20 10.93
N ASN A 57 11.30 -3.07 11.22
CA ASN A 57 11.57 -4.48 11.54
C ASN A 57 12.28 -5.19 10.38
N HIS A 58 11.88 -4.94 9.14
CA HIS A 58 12.55 -5.51 7.96
C HIS A 58 13.95 -4.94 7.71
N PHE A 59 14.13 -3.65 7.95
CA PHE A 59 15.43 -3.00 7.94
C PHE A 59 16.37 -3.66 8.96
N TYR A 60 15.97 -3.75 10.22
CA TYR A 60 16.77 -4.37 11.28
C TYR A 60 17.05 -5.85 11.00
N TYR A 61 16.05 -6.59 10.55
CA TYR A 61 16.24 -7.98 10.13
C TYR A 61 17.29 -8.09 9.02
N THR A 62 17.29 -7.20 8.04
CA THR A 62 18.28 -7.19 6.96
C THR A 62 19.67 -6.85 7.49
N PHE A 63 19.77 -5.81 8.32
CA PHE A 63 21.02 -5.31 8.89
C PHE A 63 21.70 -6.37 9.78
N TYR A 64 20.97 -6.92 10.76
CA TYR A 64 21.52 -7.94 11.67
C TYR A 64 21.87 -9.25 10.97
N ASN A 65 21.21 -9.58 9.86
CA ASN A 65 21.55 -10.77 9.08
C ASN A 65 22.65 -10.54 8.03
N LYS A 66 23.04 -9.28 7.77
CA LYS A 66 24.22 -8.95 6.94
C LYS A 66 25.51 -9.50 7.56
N THR A 67 25.55 -9.70 8.88
CA THR A 67 26.71 -10.19 9.63
C THR A 67 26.74 -11.72 9.84
N ILE A 68 25.65 -12.44 9.55
CA ILE A 68 25.56 -13.90 9.75
C ILE A 68 26.09 -14.66 8.51
N ASN A 69 26.82 -15.76 8.68
CA ASN A 69 27.25 -16.62 7.56
C ASN A 69 26.05 -17.12 6.74
N LEU A 70 26.13 -16.98 5.41
CA LEU A 70 25.08 -17.44 4.48
C LEU A 70 24.88 -18.97 4.52
N ASP A 71 25.89 -19.72 4.94
CA ASP A 71 25.87 -21.19 4.99
C ASP A 71 24.90 -21.76 6.04
N ASN A 72 24.53 -20.96 7.06
CA ASN A 72 23.53 -21.32 8.08
C ASN A 72 22.16 -20.65 7.82
N PHE A 73 21.97 -20.02 6.66
CA PHE A 73 20.75 -19.28 6.34
C PHE A 73 19.65 -20.23 5.81
N GLU A 74 19.17 -21.13 6.67
CA GLU A 74 17.96 -21.93 6.43
C GLU A 74 16.71 -21.08 6.63
N VAL A 75 16.56 -20.02 5.84
CA VAL A 75 15.32 -19.22 5.83
C VAL A 75 14.58 -19.56 4.55
N ASN A 76 13.26 -19.65 4.64
CA ASN A 76 12.32 -19.94 3.56
C ASN A 76 12.42 -18.88 2.42
N ILE A 77 13.50 -18.93 1.63
CA ILE A 77 13.97 -17.88 0.70
C ILE A 77 12.86 -17.50 -0.29
N PHE A 78 12.06 -18.50 -0.68
CA PHE A 78 11.02 -18.38 -1.68
C PHE A 78 9.85 -17.50 -1.27
N PHE A 79 9.51 -17.41 0.02
CA PHE A 79 8.33 -16.66 0.49
C PHE A 79 8.67 -15.34 1.20
N ASN A 80 9.94 -14.93 1.20
CA ASN A 80 10.39 -13.66 1.80
C ASN A 80 11.43 -12.92 0.93
N SER A 81 11.25 -12.95 -0.40
CA SER A 81 12.17 -12.30 -1.36
C SER A 81 12.40 -10.81 -1.07
N TYR A 82 11.40 -10.15 -0.47
CA TYR A 82 11.49 -8.75 -0.04
C TYR A 82 12.62 -8.50 0.97
N GLY A 83 12.85 -9.42 1.90
CA GLY A 83 13.93 -9.30 2.89
C GLY A 83 15.20 -10.04 2.50
N THR A 84 15.10 -11.16 1.77
CA THR A 84 16.27 -11.97 1.42
C THR A 84 17.10 -11.39 0.29
N LEU A 85 16.47 -10.75 -0.72
CA LEU A 85 17.19 -10.13 -1.82
C LEU A 85 18.11 -8.98 -1.34
N PRO A 86 17.66 -8.04 -0.48
CA PRO A 86 18.54 -7.04 0.11
C PRO A 86 19.70 -7.64 0.90
N ILE A 87 19.49 -8.73 1.66
CA ILE A 87 20.56 -9.38 2.42
C ILE A 87 21.63 -9.95 1.49
N ILE A 88 21.23 -10.70 0.46
CA ILE A 88 22.15 -11.36 -0.47
C ILE A 88 22.96 -10.31 -1.24
N LEU A 89 22.29 -9.32 -1.83
CA LEU A 89 22.97 -8.30 -2.62
C LEU A 89 23.75 -7.32 -1.74
N GLY A 90 23.28 -7.04 -0.52
CA GLY A 90 24.02 -6.26 0.47
C GLY A 90 25.30 -6.93 0.92
N LYS A 91 25.35 -8.27 0.99
CA LYS A 91 26.59 -9.02 1.29
C LYS A 91 27.54 -9.12 0.10
N ILE A 92 27.01 -9.41 -1.09
CA ILE A 92 27.84 -9.68 -2.28
C ILE A 92 28.34 -8.37 -2.91
N PHE A 93 27.49 -7.34 -2.96
CA PHE A 93 27.76 -6.10 -3.69
C PHE A 93 27.82 -4.86 -2.80
N ASN A 94 27.71 -5.00 -1.47
CA ASN A 94 27.68 -3.87 -0.52
C ASN A 94 26.62 -2.81 -0.83
N ILE A 95 25.44 -3.24 -1.32
CA ILE A 95 24.31 -2.34 -1.57
C ILE A 95 23.49 -2.18 -0.27
N ASP A 96 23.28 -0.95 0.17
CA ASP A 96 22.50 -0.64 1.38
C ASP A 96 20.99 -0.89 1.20
N TYR A 97 20.28 -1.19 2.31
CA TYR A 97 18.86 -1.51 2.27
C TYR A 97 18.02 -0.37 1.68
N TYR A 98 18.40 0.88 1.92
CA TYR A 98 17.68 2.04 1.40
C TYR A 98 17.60 2.11 -0.14
N TYR A 99 18.56 1.54 -0.87
CA TYR A 99 18.46 1.42 -2.33
C TYR A 99 17.36 0.43 -2.74
N PHE A 100 17.23 -0.69 -2.04
CA PHE A 100 16.14 -1.65 -2.26
C PHE A 100 14.79 -1.05 -1.88
N PHE A 101 14.73 -0.40 -0.72
CA PHE A 101 13.53 0.30 -0.29
C PHE A 101 13.09 1.37 -1.29
N TYR A 102 14.05 2.06 -1.93
CA TYR A 102 13.78 2.96 -3.05
C TYR A 102 13.16 2.28 -4.24
N LEU A 103 13.79 1.22 -4.73
CA LEU A 103 13.30 0.51 -5.89
C LEU A 103 11.93 -0.12 -5.64
N TYR A 104 11.69 -0.70 -4.47
CA TYR A 104 10.39 -1.26 -4.09
C TYR A 104 9.29 -0.20 -4.01
N THR A 105 9.60 0.95 -3.42
CA THR A 105 8.66 2.09 -3.36
C THR A 105 8.41 2.68 -4.75
N ALA A 106 9.44 2.81 -5.59
CA ALA A 106 9.31 3.32 -6.96
C ALA A 106 8.51 2.38 -7.86
N ILE A 107 8.72 1.06 -7.78
CA ILE A 107 7.99 0.06 -8.55
C ILE A 107 6.50 0.05 -8.14
N SER A 108 6.23 0.09 -6.84
CA SER A 108 4.85 0.07 -6.34
C SER A 108 4.07 1.34 -6.73
N LEU A 109 4.69 2.51 -6.61
CA LEU A 109 4.14 3.80 -7.07
C LEU A 109 4.01 3.86 -8.61
N TYR A 110 4.91 3.21 -9.34
CA TYR A 110 4.81 3.09 -10.79
C TYR A 110 3.54 2.32 -11.19
N PHE A 111 3.33 1.13 -10.63
CA PHE A 111 2.13 0.34 -10.90
C PHE A 111 0.86 1.06 -10.47
N TRP A 112 0.89 1.71 -9.30
CA TRP A 112 -0.21 2.53 -8.82
C TRP A 112 -0.57 3.67 -9.79
N SER A 113 0.40 4.49 -10.18
CA SER A 113 0.16 5.60 -11.10
C SER A 113 -0.28 5.11 -12.49
N LYS A 114 0.20 3.94 -12.94
CA LYS A 114 -0.30 3.29 -14.16
C LYS A 114 -1.78 2.90 -14.05
N ILE A 115 -2.22 2.40 -12.91
CA ILE A 115 -3.63 2.08 -12.65
C ILE A 115 -4.49 3.34 -12.77
N VAL A 116 -4.06 4.44 -12.14
CA VAL A 116 -4.77 5.73 -12.22
C VAL A 116 -4.82 6.26 -13.65
N TYR A 117 -3.68 6.25 -14.36
CA TYR A 117 -3.61 6.68 -15.75
C TYR A 117 -4.49 5.82 -16.66
N HIS A 118 -4.42 4.50 -16.53
CA HIS A 118 -5.25 3.57 -17.32
C HIS A 118 -6.74 3.82 -17.07
N ALA A 119 -7.15 3.95 -15.80
CA ALA A 119 -8.53 4.28 -15.43
C ALA A 119 -9.02 5.58 -16.07
N LYS A 120 -8.16 6.61 -16.10
CA LYS A 120 -8.46 7.89 -16.77
C LYS A 120 -8.72 7.67 -18.27
N THR A 121 -7.84 6.94 -18.95
CA THR A 121 -7.93 6.74 -20.42
C THR A 121 -9.09 5.85 -20.85
N THR A 122 -9.65 5.03 -19.96
CA THR A 122 -10.81 4.19 -20.29
C THR A 122 -12.13 4.96 -20.42
N ASN A 123 -12.22 6.20 -19.92
CA ASN A 123 -13.40 7.06 -20.08
C ASN A 123 -13.14 8.15 -21.13
N VAL A 124 -13.67 7.97 -22.34
CA VAL A 124 -13.40 8.82 -23.52
C VAL A 124 -14.22 10.13 -23.52
N THR A 125 -15.17 10.30 -22.59
CA THR A 125 -16.16 11.36 -22.69
C THR A 125 -15.98 12.45 -21.63
N VAL A 126 -15.63 13.66 -22.11
CA VAL A 126 -15.85 15.01 -21.54
C VAL A 126 -14.66 15.69 -20.83
N TYR A 127 -14.56 16.99 -21.06
CA TYR A 127 -13.38 17.87 -20.99
C TYR A 127 -12.94 18.39 -19.60
N ASN A 128 -13.43 17.82 -18.49
CA ASN A 128 -13.10 18.29 -17.12
C ASN A 128 -12.62 17.16 -16.18
N VAL A 129 -11.75 16.29 -16.69
CA VAL A 129 -11.49 14.94 -16.14
C VAL A 129 -10.15 14.79 -15.37
N THR A 130 -9.39 15.86 -15.13
CA THR A 130 -8.03 15.72 -14.55
C THR A 130 -7.95 15.88 -13.03
N PHE A 131 -8.86 16.62 -12.40
CA PHE A 131 -8.78 16.90 -10.96
C PHE A 131 -9.06 15.68 -10.08
N ILE A 132 -10.09 14.87 -10.39
CA ILE A 132 -10.41 13.68 -9.58
C ILE A 132 -9.29 12.62 -9.67
N PRO A 133 -8.78 12.25 -10.86
CA PRO A 133 -7.62 11.36 -10.95
C PRO A 133 -6.38 11.92 -10.25
N LEU A 134 -6.15 13.24 -10.28
CA LEU A 134 -5.05 13.88 -9.55
C LEU A 134 -5.21 13.72 -8.03
N LEU A 135 -6.39 14.01 -7.49
CA LEU A 135 -6.66 13.83 -6.06
C LEU A 135 -6.50 12.37 -5.65
N ILE A 136 -7.01 11.44 -6.45
CA ILE A 136 -6.85 10.00 -6.21
C ILE A 136 -5.36 9.64 -6.22
N LEU A 137 -4.61 10.07 -7.24
CA LEU A 137 -3.18 9.80 -7.38
C LEU A 137 -2.38 10.20 -6.14
N LEU A 138 -2.70 11.36 -5.56
CA LEU A 138 -1.99 11.96 -4.43
C LEU A 138 -2.49 11.51 -3.06
N LEU A 139 -3.79 11.21 -2.92
CA LEU A 139 -4.46 11.14 -1.62
C LEU A 139 -5.17 9.81 -1.33
N SER A 140 -5.17 8.85 -2.27
CA SER A 140 -5.72 7.52 -2.02
C SER A 140 -4.95 6.76 -0.93
N PHE A 141 -3.62 6.86 -0.93
CA PHE A 141 -2.75 6.19 0.03
C PHE A 141 -2.13 7.22 0.97
N ASN A 142 -2.06 6.88 2.26
CA ASN A 142 -1.31 7.69 3.23
C ASN A 142 0.15 7.22 3.32
N TYR A 143 0.97 8.00 4.01
CA TYR A 143 2.38 7.70 4.25
C TYR A 143 2.62 6.29 4.77
N ARG A 144 1.87 5.86 5.79
CA ARG A 144 2.00 4.53 6.38
C ARG A 144 1.70 3.42 5.37
N ASP A 145 0.70 3.60 4.52
CA ASP A 145 0.35 2.62 3.48
C ASP A 145 1.51 2.42 2.48
N LEU A 146 2.24 3.49 2.16
CA LEU A 146 3.34 3.48 1.19
C LEU A 146 4.67 3.03 1.80
N ILE A 147 4.97 3.45 3.03
CA ILE A 147 6.31 3.37 3.64
C ILE A 147 6.38 2.38 4.79
N ASP A 148 5.33 2.22 5.59
CA ASP A 148 5.30 1.21 6.66
C ASP A 148 4.89 -0.15 6.07
N LEU A 149 3.75 -0.19 5.37
CA LEU A 149 3.18 -1.40 4.77
C LEU A 149 3.76 -1.73 3.38
N ASN A 150 4.97 -1.26 3.09
CA ASN A 150 5.58 -1.25 1.76
C ASN A 150 5.61 -2.64 1.09
N ARG A 151 5.98 -3.69 1.85
CA ARG A 151 6.00 -5.07 1.36
C ARG A 151 4.64 -5.52 0.83
N THR A 152 3.57 -5.28 1.58
CA THR A 152 2.21 -5.59 1.13
C THR A 152 1.78 -4.68 -0.02
N PHE A 153 2.09 -3.38 0.07
CA PHE A 153 1.76 -2.42 -0.98
C PHE A 153 2.38 -2.78 -2.32
N LEU A 154 3.67 -3.15 -2.34
CA LEU A 154 4.38 -3.66 -3.51
C LEU A 154 3.69 -4.91 -4.07
N SER A 155 3.46 -5.91 -3.23
CA SER A 155 2.82 -7.16 -3.64
C SER A 155 1.43 -6.91 -4.25
N TYR A 156 0.62 -6.04 -3.64
CA TYR A 156 -0.71 -5.68 -4.14
C TYR A 156 -0.65 -4.88 -5.43
N SER A 157 0.29 -3.95 -5.56
CA SER A 157 0.46 -3.15 -6.77
C SER A 157 0.74 -4.02 -8.01
N ILE A 158 1.53 -5.10 -7.86
CA ILE A 158 1.81 -6.10 -8.90
C ILE A 158 0.51 -6.80 -9.32
N VAL A 159 -0.28 -7.27 -8.34
CA VAL A 159 -1.56 -7.97 -8.59
C VAL A 159 -2.57 -7.06 -9.29
N PHE A 160 -2.80 -5.86 -8.76
CA PHE A 160 -3.79 -4.94 -9.29
C PHE A 160 -3.38 -4.40 -10.66
N TYR A 161 -2.08 -4.23 -10.93
CA TYR A 161 -1.62 -3.91 -12.28
C TYR A 161 -1.98 -5.01 -13.28
N PHE A 162 -1.79 -6.28 -12.93
CA PHE A 162 -2.23 -7.40 -13.78
C PHE A 162 -3.75 -7.40 -13.98
N ILE A 163 -4.52 -7.27 -12.90
CA ILE A 163 -5.98 -7.34 -12.94
C ILE A 163 -6.57 -6.18 -13.76
N LEU A 164 -6.06 -4.97 -13.59
CA LEU A 164 -6.66 -3.74 -14.12
C LEU A 164 -6.05 -3.26 -15.45
N CYS A 165 -4.74 -3.40 -15.65
CA CYS A 165 -4.02 -2.75 -16.75
C CYS A 165 -3.49 -3.71 -17.83
N LYS A 166 -3.13 -4.96 -17.46
CA LYS A 166 -2.54 -5.91 -18.42
C LYS A 166 -3.58 -6.38 -19.45
N LYS A 167 -3.39 -6.01 -20.72
CA LYS A 167 -4.27 -6.39 -21.84
C LYS A 167 -4.20 -7.88 -22.19
N ASN A 168 -2.99 -8.44 -22.31
CA ASN A 168 -2.77 -9.83 -22.72
C ASN A 168 -2.75 -10.78 -21.50
N LYS A 169 -3.92 -11.21 -21.06
CA LYS A 169 -4.08 -12.15 -19.93
C LYS A 169 -3.99 -13.59 -20.43
N ASN A 170 -2.78 -14.13 -20.48
CA ASN A 170 -2.52 -15.55 -20.74
C ASN A 170 -2.02 -16.25 -19.47
N ILE A 171 -1.95 -17.59 -19.51
CA ILE A 171 -1.54 -18.40 -18.35
C ILE A 171 -0.10 -18.08 -17.91
N TYR A 172 0.81 -17.82 -18.85
CA TYR A 172 2.20 -17.49 -18.54
C TYR A 172 2.32 -16.18 -17.76
N ASN A 173 1.68 -15.10 -18.26
CA ASN A 173 1.65 -13.81 -17.55
C ASN A 173 0.95 -13.98 -16.21
N PHE A 174 -0.15 -14.74 -16.15
CA PHE A 174 -0.81 -15.00 -14.87
C PHE A 174 0.15 -15.67 -13.87
N SER A 175 0.81 -16.76 -14.24
CA SER A 175 1.76 -17.49 -13.39
C SER A 175 2.91 -16.60 -12.93
N LEU A 176 3.45 -15.76 -13.83
CA LEU A 176 4.53 -14.83 -13.52
C LEU A 176 4.10 -13.78 -12.49
N PHE A 177 2.97 -13.11 -12.70
CA PHE A 177 2.46 -12.10 -11.77
C PHE A 177 2.03 -12.72 -10.43
N PHE A 178 1.41 -13.90 -10.47
CA PHE A 178 1.06 -14.68 -9.28
C PHE A 178 2.31 -15.04 -8.47
N TYR A 179 3.33 -15.60 -9.12
CA TYR A 179 4.60 -15.96 -8.49
C TYR A 179 5.29 -14.74 -7.86
N PHE A 180 5.57 -13.68 -8.64
CA PHE A 180 6.26 -12.51 -8.11
C PHE A 180 5.52 -11.87 -6.94
N SER A 181 4.19 -11.72 -7.05
CA SER A 181 3.41 -11.13 -5.95
C SER A 181 3.45 -11.98 -4.67
N LEU A 182 3.33 -13.31 -4.77
CA LEU A 182 3.41 -14.21 -3.61
C LEU A 182 4.81 -14.27 -2.98
N THR A 183 5.87 -14.22 -3.79
CA THR A 183 7.26 -14.21 -3.26
C THR A 183 7.56 -12.98 -2.41
N VAL A 184 6.83 -11.87 -2.62
CA VAL A 184 6.94 -10.64 -1.83
C VAL A 184 6.06 -10.70 -0.59
N HIS A 185 4.79 -11.13 -0.71
CA HIS A 185 3.87 -11.21 0.42
C HIS A 185 2.75 -12.24 0.22
N LEU A 186 2.58 -13.13 1.19
CA LEU A 186 1.62 -14.24 1.11
C LEU A 186 0.14 -13.82 1.12
N THR A 187 -0.21 -12.66 1.71
CA THR A 187 -1.63 -12.22 1.76
C THR A 187 -2.24 -11.98 0.38
N VAL A 188 -1.41 -11.86 -0.66
CA VAL A 188 -1.89 -11.81 -2.04
C VAL A 188 -2.61 -13.09 -2.47
N GLY A 189 -2.31 -14.24 -1.88
CA GLY A 189 -3.04 -15.48 -2.14
C GLY A 189 -4.55 -15.30 -1.91
N ALA A 190 -4.93 -14.58 -0.84
CA ALA A 190 -6.33 -14.25 -0.56
C ALA A 190 -6.95 -13.37 -1.66
N ILE A 191 -6.23 -12.36 -2.14
CA ILE A 191 -6.71 -11.48 -3.22
C ILE A 191 -6.94 -12.28 -4.51
N TRP A 192 -6.00 -13.15 -4.88
CA TRP A 192 -6.16 -14.02 -6.05
C TRP A 192 -7.34 -14.96 -5.89
N MET A 193 -7.50 -15.59 -4.72
CA MET A 193 -8.63 -16.47 -4.45
C MET A 193 -9.96 -15.73 -4.62
N ILE A 194 -10.09 -14.53 -4.07
CA ILE A 194 -11.30 -13.69 -4.22
C ILE A 194 -11.50 -13.31 -5.70
N TYR A 195 -10.44 -12.97 -6.42
CA TYR A 195 -10.51 -12.70 -7.86
C TYR A 195 -11.02 -13.91 -8.64
N PHE A 196 -10.58 -15.13 -8.31
CA PHE A 196 -11.08 -16.35 -8.94
C PHE A 196 -12.54 -16.64 -8.59
N ILE A 197 -12.91 -16.56 -7.32
CA ILE A 197 -14.31 -16.71 -6.88
C ILE A 197 -15.20 -15.71 -7.62
N SER A 198 -14.73 -14.47 -7.82
CA SER A 198 -15.48 -13.43 -8.55
C SER A 198 -15.71 -13.73 -10.02
N ARG A 199 -14.98 -14.69 -10.63
CA ARG A 199 -15.22 -15.15 -12.01
C ARG A 199 -16.49 -15.99 -12.10
N SER A 200 -16.84 -16.71 -11.03
CA SER A 200 -18.09 -17.46 -10.98
C SER A 200 -19.27 -16.49 -11.20
N LYS A 201 -20.20 -16.86 -12.10
CA LYS A 201 -21.42 -16.08 -12.37
C LYS A 201 -22.58 -16.52 -11.46
N LEU A 202 -22.29 -17.19 -10.35
CA LEU A 202 -23.26 -17.88 -9.52
C LEU A 202 -24.13 -16.93 -8.68
N LEU A 203 -23.63 -15.73 -8.37
CA LEU A 203 -24.29 -14.83 -7.43
C LEU A 203 -25.20 -13.83 -8.15
N THR A 204 -26.45 -13.74 -7.69
CA THR A 204 -27.44 -12.75 -8.12
C THR A 204 -27.30 -11.45 -7.33
N LYS A 205 -27.88 -10.35 -7.83
CA LYS A 205 -27.91 -9.06 -7.11
C LYS A 205 -28.53 -9.18 -5.71
N LYS A 206 -29.57 -10.00 -5.54
CA LYS A 206 -30.19 -10.26 -4.24
C LYS A 206 -29.22 -10.96 -3.28
N PHE A 207 -28.48 -11.95 -3.77
CA PHE A 207 -27.46 -12.63 -2.97
C PHE A 207 -26.34 -11.67 -2.55
N TYR A 208 -25.97 -10.71 -3.40
CA TYR A 208 -24.98 -9.69 -3.05
C TYR A 208 -25.42 -8.76 -1.93
N TYR A 209 -26.70 -8.35 -1.90
CA TYR A 209 -27.24 -7.64 -0.74
C TYR A 209 -27.21 -8.50 0.52
N LEU A 210 -27.65 -9.76 0.42
CA LEU A 210 -27.61 -10.69 1.55
C LEU A 210 -26.20 -10.83 2.10
N LEU A 211 -25.21 -11.12 1.23
CA LEU A 211 -23.80 -11.25 1.60
C LEU A 211 -23.26 -9.99 2.27
N PHE A 212 -23.61 -8.82 1.75
CA PHE A 212 -23.19 -7.54 2.32
C PHE A 212 -23.72 -7.36 3.76
N PHE A 213 -25.02 -7.56 3.97
CA PHE A 213 -25.61 -7.43 5.31
C PHE A 213 -25.12 -8.51 6.27
N THR A 214 -24.95 -9.76 5.81
CA THR A 214 -24.41 -10.83 6.65
C THR A 214 -22.97 -10.52 7.05
N CYS A 215 -22.10 -10.08 6.15
CA CYS A 215 -20.72 -9.72 6.51
C CYS A 215 -20.64 -8.56 7.51
N ILE A 216 -21.57 -7.60 7.48
CA ILE A 216 -21.65 -6.56 8.50
C ILE A 216 -22.00 -7.18 9.87
N ILE A 217 -23.08 -7.96 9.94
CA ILE A 217 -23.54 -8.57 11.20
C ILE A 217 -22.48 -9.52 11.76
N PHE A 218 -21.98 -10.43 10.94
CA PHE A 218 -20.94 -11.37 11.33
C PHE A 218 -19.63 -10.66 11.67
N GLY A 219 -19.28 -9.54 11.02
CA GLY A 219 -18.10 -8.76 11.36
C GLY A 219 -18.16 -8.15 12.77
N PHE A 220 -19.35 -7.82 13.27
CA PHE A 220 -19.54 -7.38 14.66
C PHE A 220 -19.38 -8.51 15.68
N ILE A 221 -19.78 -9.73 15.33
CA ILE A 221 -19.76 -10.90 16.24
C ILE A 221 -18.50 -11.76 16.04
N MET A 222 -17.69 -11.47 15.01
CA MET A 222 -16.50 -12.24 14.63
C MET A 222 -15.51 -12.49 15.79
N PRO A 223 -15.19 -11.51 16.67
CA PRO A 223 -14.32 -11.76 17.82
C PRO A 223 -14.83 -12.88 18.72
N TYR A 224 -16.14 -12.85 19.01
CA TYR A 224 -16.78 -13.84 19.86
C TYR A 224 -16.76 -15.21 19.18
N LEU A 225 -17.09 -15.26 17.89
CA LEU A 225 -16.99 -16.52 17.12
C LEU A 225 -15.57 -17.07 17.13
N MET A 226 -14.57 -16.22 16.91
CA MET A 226 -13.16 -16.65 16.93
C MET A 226 -12.72 -17.10 18.32
N SER A 227 -13.19 -16.50 19.42
CA SER A 227 -12.87 -17.01 20.76
C SER A 227 -13.36 -18.44 21.01
N LEU A 228 -14.48 -18.85 20.40
CA LEU A 228 -14.98 -20.23 20.51
C LEU A 228 -14.02 -21.25 19.85
N PHE A 229 -13.24 -20.81 18.86
CA PHE A 229 -12.26 -21.65 18.16
C PHE A 229 -10.84 -21.55 18.72
N GLN A 230 -10.61 -20.76 19.79
CA GLN A 230 -9.26 -20.54 20.33
C GLN A 230 -8.59 -21.85 20.75
N ASN A 231 -9.34 -22.72 21.43
CA ASN A 231 -8.86 -24.03 21.86
C ASN A 231 -8.60 -24.98 20.68
N VAL A 232 -9.28 -24.80 19.55
CA VAL A 232 -9.02 -25.61 18.34
C VAL A 232 -7.74 -25.14 17.65
N ILE A 233 -7.52 -23.82 17.58
CA ILE A 233 -6.32 -23.25 16.96
C ILE A 233 -5.07 -23.57 17.78
N SER A 234 -5.15 -23.56 19.12
CA SER A 234 -4.02 -23.90 19.98
C SER A 234 -3.59 -25.37 19.91
N LEU A 235 -4.47 -26.27 19.43
CA LEU A 235 -4.16 -27.67 19.22
C LEU A 235 -3.37 -27.95 17.92
N ILE A 236 -3.25 -26.96 17.03
CA ILE A 236 -2.47 -27.13 15.79
C ILE A 236 -0.98 -27.13 16.16
N PRO A 237 -0.25 -28.25 15.94
CA PRO A 237 1.14 -28.34 16.35
C PRO A 237 2.07 -27.52 15.44
N GLY A 238 3.22 -27.13 16.00
CA GLY A 238 4.31 -26.49 15.28
C GLY A 238 4.14 -24.99 15.03
N GLU A 239 5.04 -24.43 14.23
CA GLU A 239 5.09 -22.98 13.97
C GLU A 239 3.81 -22.43 13.32
N LEU A 240 3.14 -23.24 12.51
CA LEU A 240 1.93 -22.82 11.82
C LEU A 240 0.80 -22.52 12.83
N GLY A 241 0.61 -23.39 13.83
CA GLY A 241 -0.35 -23.16 14.90
C GLY A 241 0.00 -21.94 15.74
N ALA A 242 1.27 -21.80 16.13
CA ALA A 242 1.74 -20.65 16.89
C ALA A 242 1.53 -19.31 16.17
N ARG A 243 1.84 -19.26 14.86
CA ARG A 243 1.60 -18.07 14.03
C ARG A 243 0.11 -17.78 13.84
N LEU A 244 -0.70 -18.80 13.56
CA LEU A 244 -2.16 -18.64 13.45
C LEU A 244 -2.76 -18.10 14.74
N TYR A 245 -2.32 -18.63 15.88
CA TYR A 245 -2.72 -18.15 17.19
C TYR A 245 -2.32 -16.69 17.39
N TYR A 246 -1.07 -16.34 17.09
CA TYR A 246 -0.55 -14.98 17.22
C TYR A 246 -1.31 -13.97 16.37
N TYR A 247 -1.59 -14.28 15.10
CA TYR A 247 -2.36 -13.37 14.23
C TYR A 247 -3.85 -13.30 14.55
N SER A 248 -4.42 -14.33 15.20
CA SER A 248 -5.84 -14.40 15.53
C SER A 248 -6.17 -13.86 16.93
N TYR A 249 -5.23 -13.93 17.87
CA TYR A 249 -5.46 -13.59 19.28
C TYR A 249 -4.37 -12.71 19.92
N GLY A 250 -3.24 -12.46 19.23
CA GLY A 250 -2.16 -11.64 19.76
C GLY A 250 -2.58 -10.18 19.95
N SER A 251 -2.17 -9.58 21.07
CA SER A 251 -2.48 -8.19 21.45
C SER A 251 -2.09 -7.15 20.40
N ASP A 252 -1.05 -7.44 19.63
CA ASP A 252 -0.49 -6.48 18.68
C ASP A 252 -1.12 -6.58 17.29
N PHE A 253 -1.63 -7.76 16.92
CA PHE A 253 -2.01 -8.10 15.54
C PHE A 253 -3.50 -8.42 15.35
N ALA A 254 -4.18 -8.88 16.40
CA ALA A 254 -5.57 -9.28 16.36
C ALA A 254 -6.50 -8.12 16.73
N ILE A 255 -7.12 -8.17 17.91
CA ILE A 255 -8.02 -7.12 18.42
C ILE A 255 -7.26 -6.42 19.54
N ARG A 256 -7.07 -5.11 19.38
CA ARG A 256 -6.38 -4.28 20.36
C ARG A 256 -7.23 -3.08 20.75
N GLU A 257 -7.02 -2.60 21.96
CA GLU A 257 -7.46 -1.27 22.35
C GLU A 257 -6.71 -0.24 21.49
N GLN A 258 -7.47 0.56 20.76
CA GLN A 258 -6.92 1.53 19.83
C GLN A 258 -7.00 2.92 20.47
N SER A 259 -5.94 3.71 20.32
CA SER A 259 -6.01 5.14 20.60
C SER A 259 -6.97 5.84 19.61
N VAL A 260 -7.36 7.07 19.93
CA VAL A 260 -8.37 7.83 19.18
C VAL A 260 -8.06 7.94 17.68
N GLY A 261 -6.78 8.16 17.32
CA GLY A 261 -6.35 8.29 15.93
C GLY A 261 -6.59 7.04 15.07
N PRO A 262 -6.06 5.86 15.44
CA PRO A 262 -6.34 4.60 14.76
C PRO A 262 -7.83 4.22 14.71
N ILE A 263 -8.61 4.50 15.76
CA ILE A 263 -10.08 4.32 15.74
C ILE A 263 -10.69 5.19 14.65
N LEU A 264 -10.34 6.48 14.62
CA LEU A 264 -10.86 7.42 13.62
C LEU A 264 -10.50 6.99 12.19
N LYS A 265 -9.25 6.54 11.96
CA LYS A 265 -8.81 5.94 10.67
C LYS A 265 -9.73 4.82 10.22
N LYS A 266 -10.00 3.91 11.15
CA LYS A 266 -10.73 2.67 10.94
C LYS A 266 -12.20 2.95 10.68
N SER A 267 -12.83 3.79 11.50
CA SER A 267 -14.22 4.23 11.36
C SER A 267 -14.47 4.94 10.02
N LEU A 268 -13.61 5.88 9.62
CA LEU A 268 -13.73 6.56 8.33
C LEU A 268 -13.59 5.57 7.15
N SER A 269 -12.61 4.67 7.23
CA SER A 269 -12.42 3.63 6.20
C SER A 269 -13.65 2.70 6.13
N TYR A 270 -14.23 2.34 7.27
CA TYR A 270 -15.43 1.50 7.35
C TYR A 270 -16.65 2.18 6.71
N VAL A 271 -16.89 3.46 7.01
CA VAL A 271 -17.97 4.25 6.37
C VAL A 271 -17.77 4.31 4.85
N ILE A 272 -16.54 4.55 4.39
CA ILE A 272 -16.22 4.56 2.94
C ILE A 272 -16.55 3.19 2.32
N VAL A 273 -16.16 2.08 2.96
CA VAL A 273 -16.42 0.72 2.45
C VAL A 273 -17.92 0.45 2.34
N ILE A 274 -18.71 0.82 3.35
CA ILE A 274 -20.17 0.66 3.33
C ILE A 274 -20.80 1.43 2.16
N LEU A 275 -20.50 2.74 2.06
CA LEU A 275 -21.05 3.59 1.00
C LEU A 275 -20.66 3.08 -0.39
N PHE A 276 -19.42 2.60 -0.52
CA PHE A 276 -18.90 2.04 -1.74
C PHE A 276 -19.61 0.73 -2.14
N CYS A 277 -19.82 -0.20 -1.19
CA CYS A 277 -20.60 -1.42 -1.40
C CYS A 277 -21.99 -1.12 -1.97
N PHE A 278 -22.76 -0.23 -1.32
CA PHE A 278 -24.08 0.15 -1.79
C PHE A 278 -24.06 0.65 -3.25
N HIS A 279 -23.05 1.45 -3.60
CA HIS A 279 -22.90 1.96 -4.95
C HIS A 279 -22.55 0.86 -5.97
N ILE A 280 -21.63 -0.04 -5.64
CA ILE A 280 -21.25 -1.15 -6.51
C ILE A 280 -22.44 -2.08 -6.77
N ILE A 281 -23.24 -2.38 -5.74
CA ILE A 281 -24.44 -3.21 -5.91
C ILE A 281 -25.45 -2.52 -6.83
N HIS A 282 -25.59 -1.19 -6.75
CA HIS A 282 -26.44 -0.43 -7.66
C HIS A 282 -25.93 -0.47 -9.11
N LEU A 283 -24.62 -0.38 -9.31
CA LEU A 283 -23.96 -0.42 -10.63
C LEU A 283 -23.99 -1.83 -11.29
N LEU A 284 -24.15 -2.90 -10.52
CA LEU A 284 -24.31 -4.25 -11.04
C LEU A 284 -25.62 -4.37 -11.85
N LYS A 285 -25.50 -4.34 -13.19
CA LYS A 285 -26.56 -4.69 -14.14
C LYS A 285 -26.64 -6.21 -14.34
N THR A 286 -27.71 -6.70 -15.00
CA THR A 286 -27.93 -8.12 -15.33
C THR A 286 -26.75 -8.77 -16.06
N ASN A 287 -25.99 -8.01 -16.85
CA ASN A 287 -24.67 -8.45 -17.35
C ASN A 287 -23.58 -8.19 -16.31
N ASN A 288 -23.31 -9.24 -15.54
CA ASN A 288 -22.38 -9.36 -14.43
C ASN A 288 -20.94 -8.93 -14.77
N ASN A 289 -20.51 -7.75 -14.29
CA ASN A 289 -19.15 -7.25 -14.47
C ASN A 289 -18.18 -7.85 -13.43
N LEU A 290 -17.17 -8.58 -13.90
CA LEU A 290 -16.15 -9.25 -13.07
C LEU A 290 -15.54 -8.30 -12.03
N LEU A 291 -15.18 -7.08 -12.44
CA LEU A 291 -14.46 -6.16 -11.57
C LEU A 291 -15.35 -5.63 -10.43
N LEU A 292 -16.62 -5.35 -10.73
CA LEU A 292 -17.59 -4.93 -9.72
C LEU A 292 -17.83 -6.06 -8.70
N ARG A 293 -17.96 -7.31 -9.17
CA ARG A 293 -18.10 -8.48 -8.28
C ARG A 293 -16.87 -8.71 -7.42
N PHE A 294 -15.69 -8.63 -8.03
CA PHE A 294 -14.41 -8.75 -7.32
C PHE A 294 -14.30 -7.73 -6.20
N THR A 295 -14.63 -6.47 -6.51
CA THR A 295 -14.56 -5.38 -5.54
C THR A 295 -15.58 -5.58 -4.42
N LEU A 296 -16.81 -5.98 -4.76
CA LEU A 296 -17.83 -6.23 -3.76
C LEU A 296 -17.45 -7.38 -2.80
N LEU A 297 -16.94 -8.50 -3.33
CA LEU A 297 -16.49 -9.62 -2.49
C LEU A 297 -15.34 -9.20 -1.58
N LEU A 298 -14.37 -8.44 -2.10
CA LEU A 298 -13.26 -7.93 -1.29
C LEU A 298 -13.76 -6.95 -0.21
N SER A 299 -14.76 -6.12 -0.53
CA SER A 299 -15.40 -5.22 0.44
C SER A 299 -16.14 -5.99 1.53
N CYS A 300 -16.92 -7.02 1.18
CA CYS A 300 -17.58 -7.88 2.16
C CYS A 300 -16.59 -8.56 3.11
N ILE A 301 -15.48 -9.09 2.58
CA ILE A 301 -14.43 -9.71 3.42
C ILE A 301 -13.75 -8.66 4.31
N THR A 302 -13.57 -7.44 3.82
CA THR A 302 -13.02 -6.34 4.64
C THR A 302 -13.96 -5.96 5.78
N LEU A 303 -15.28 -5.94 5.53
CA LEU A 303 -16.29 -5.69 6.56
C LEU A 303 -16.33 -6.83 7.60
N LEU A 304 -16.17 -8.09 7.17
CA LEU A 304 -16.10 -9.24 8.07
C LEU A 304 -14.93 -9.13 9.05
N PHE A 305 -13.76 -8.68 8.58
CA PHE A 305 -12.57 -8.53 9.42
C PHE A 305 -12.41 -7.14 10.01
N PHE A 306 -13.46 -6.30 10.06
CA PHE A 306 -13.28 -4.91 10.48
C PHE A 306 -12.64 -4.80 11.86
N GLN A 307 -12.92 -5.69 12.81
CA GLN A 307 -12.35 -5.59 14.16
C GLN A 307 -10.86 -5.94 14.23
N TYR A 308 -10.37 -6.78 13.33
CA TYR A 308 -8.99 -7.23 13.30
C TYR A 308 -8.08 -6.18 12.68
N VAL A 309 -7.06 -5.73 13.42
CA VAL A 309 -6.16 -4.65 12.98
C VAL A 309 -5.46 -5.01 11.67
N THR A 310 -4.72 -6.11 11.67
CA THR A 310 -3.87 -6.49 10.52
C THR A 310 -4.69 -6.83 9.29
N PHE A 311 -5.71 -7.68 9.44
CA PHE A 311 -6.55 -8.08 8.31
C PHE A 311 -7.32 -6.91 7.71
N PHE A 312 -7.92 -6.05 8.54
CA PHE A 312 -8.62 -4.87 8.06
C PHE A 312 -7.68 -3.92 7.32
N GLU A 313 -6.52 -3.60 7.90
CA GLU A 313 -5.57 -2.67 7.28
C GLU A 313 -5.11 -3.16 5.91
N ARG A 314 -4.74 -4.45 5.81
CA ARG A 314 -4.27 -5.04 4.55
C ARG A 314 -5.43 -5.17 3.54
N LEU A 315 -6.64 -5.59 3.94
CA LEU A 315 -7.76 -5.69 2.99
C LEU A 315 -8.25 -4.31 2.52
N ASN A 316 -8.28 -3.31 3.41
CA ASN A 316 -8.61 -1.93 3.07
C ASN A 316 -7.56 -1.30 2.13
N LEU A 317 -6.28 -1.64 2.30
CA LEU A 317 -5.23 -1.27 1.35
C LEU A 317 -5.52 -1.84 -0.05
N ALA A 318 -5.86 -3.12 -0.14
CA ALA A 318 -6.22 -3.76 -1.40
C ALA A 318 -7.44 -3.10 -2.06
N LEU A 319 -8.47 -2.78 -1.28
CA LEU A 319 -9.65 -2.06 -1.77
C LEU A 319 -9.34 -0.69 -2.31
N THR A 320 -8.38 0.03 -1.73
CA THR A 320 -8.03 1.39 -2.16
C THR A 320 -7.58 1.42 -3.63
N PHE A 321 -6.90 0.37 -4.13
CA PHE A 321 -6.59 0.22 -5.56
C PHE A 321 -7.86 0.12 -6.43
N LEU A 322 -8.82 -0.71 -6.02
CA LEU A 322 -10.08 -0.91 -6.74
C LEU A 322 -10.99 0.32 -6.69
N TYR A 323 -11.10 0.96 -5.52
CA TYR A 323 -11.87 2.18 -5.31
C TYR A 323 -11.44 3.26 -6.28
N SER A 324 -10.13 3.46 -6.35
CA SER A 324 -9.53 4.45 -7.23
C SER A 324 -9.83 4.18 -8.69
N PHE A 325 -9.68 2.93 -9.14
CA PHE A 325 -9.99 2.56 -10.52
C PHE A 325 -11.48 2.75 -10.84
N ILE A 326 -12.38 2.31 -9.94
CA ILE A 326 -13.82 2.33 -10.16
C ILE A 326 -14.40 3.74 -10.08
N LEU A 327 -13.96 4.56 -9.12
CA LEU A 327 -14.36 5.97 -9.02
C LEU A 327 -14.01 6.73 -10.31
N ILE A 328 -12.85 6.46 -10.91
CA ILE A 328 -12.44 7.11 -12.16
C ILE A 328 -13.23 6.54 -13.35
N SER A 329 -13.33 5.20 -13.46
CA SER A 329 -13.78 4.52 -14.69
C SER A 329 -15.29 4.29 -14.77
N TYR A 330 -16.00 4.07 -13.67
CA TYR A 330 -17.42 3.68 -13.69
C TYR A 330 -18.39 4.75 -13.20
N PHE A 331 -17.94 5.65 -12.31
CA PHE A 331 -18.83 6.68 -11.79
C PHE A 331 -19.00 7.82 -12.79
N ARG A 332 -20.25 8.10 -13.15
CA ARG A 332 -20.64 9.24 -14.01
C ARG A 332 -20.08 10.55 -13.44
N GLN A 333 -19.55 11.39 -14.32
CA GLN A 333 -19.05 12.70 -13.95
C GLN A 333 -20.15 13.54 -13.29
N GLY A 334 -19.80 14.24 -12.21
CA GLY A 334 -20.73 15.09 -11.45
C GLY A 334 -21.74 14.31 -10.58
N SER A 335 -21.65 12.98 -10.50
CA SER A 335 -22.48 12.22 -9.55
C SER A 335 -22.18 12.65 -8.12
N THR A 336 -23.23 13.02 -7.38
CA THR A 336 -23.15 13.44 -5.97
C THR A 336 -22.43 12.40 -5.13
N SER A 337 -22.67 11.11 -5.36
CA SER A 337 -22.00 10.05 -4.64
C SER A 337 -20.53 9.89 -4.96
N LYS A 338 -20.12 10.13 -6.20
CA LYS A 338 -18.70 10.20 -6.57
C LYS A 338 -18.01 11.30 -5.77
N LEU A 339 -18.63 12.49 -5.71
CA LEU A 339 -18.10 13.62 -4.97
C LEU A 339 -18.05 13.32 -3.47
N ILE A 340 -19.10 12.74 -2.88
CA ILE A 340 -19.11 12.32 -1.47
C ILE A 340 -17.98 11.33 -1.18
N LEU A 341 -17.81 10.28 -1.98
CA LEU A 341 -16.77 9.28 -1.77
C LEU A 341 -15.36 9.87 -1.92
N VAL A 342 -15.13 10.72 -2.92
CA VAL A 342 -13.85 11.43 -3.08
C VAL A 342 -13.61 12.35 -1.90
N SER A 343 -14.59 13.14 -1.47
CA SER A 343 -14.48 14.03 -0.31
C SER A 343 -14.18 13.26 0.99
N LEU A 344 -14.79 12.09 1.20
CA LEU A 344 -14.49 11.23 2.35
C LEU A 344 -13.06 10.67 2.30
N LEU A 345 -12.57 10.29 1.12
CA LEU A 345 -11.17 9.89 0.95
C LEU A 345 -10.21 11.03 1.27
N LEU A 346 -10.51 12.26 0.82
CA LEU A 346 -9.75 13.46 1.15
C LEU A 346 -9.74 13.72 2.65
N LEU A 347 -10.92 13.74 3.26
CA LEU A 347 -11.10 13.99 4.68
C LEU A 347 -10.32 12.96 5.52
N ARG A 348 -10.44 11.67 5.15
CA ARG A 348 -9.66 10.59 5.76
C ARG A 348 -8.16 10.91 5.69
N THR A 349 -7.64 11.21 4.51
CA THR A 349 -6.21 11.43 4.33
C THR A 349 -5.70 12.65 5.09
N ILE A 350 -6.43 13.77 5.08
CA ILE A 350 -6.09 14.99 5.82
C ILE A 350 -6.08 14.72 7.33
N ILE A 351 -7.13 14.07 7.86
CA ILE A 351 -7.24 13.73 9.28
C ILE A 351 -6.06 12.85 9.71
N LEU A 352 -5.68 11.87 8.90
CA LEU A 352 -4.57 10.99 9.22
C LEU A 352 -3.24 11.73 9.24
N TYR A 353 -2.98 12.56 8.23
CA TYR A 353 -1.76 13.35 8.22
C TYR A 353 -1.70 14.30 9.40
N ALA A 354 -2.76 15.04 9.70
CA ALA A 354 -2.76 16.03 10.77
C ALA A 354 -2.74 15.42 12.18
N LEU A 355 -3.57 14.39 12.45
CA LEU A 355 -3.78 13.89 13.82
C LEU A 355 -2.97 12.65 14.16
N VAL A 356 -2.56 11.86 13.17
CA VAL A 356 -1.88 10.57 13.41
C VAL A 356 -0.42 10.63 13.03
N TYR A 357 -0.09 11.22 11.87
CA TYR A 357 1.27 11.18 11.35
C TYR A 357 2.07 12.46 11.63
N PHE A 358 1.45 13.64 11.73
CA PHE A 358 2.15 14.88 12.04
C PHE A 358 2.97 14.81 13.34
N PRO A 359 2.48 14.22 14.44
CA PRO A 359 3.27 14.07 15.66
C PRO A 359 4.57 13.27 15.50
N ILE A 360 4.65 12.38 14.50
CA ILE A 360 5.86 11.60 14.20
C ILE A 360 6.98 12.51 13.67
N PHE A 361 6.62 13.53 12.89
CA PHE A 361 7.56 14.52 12.36
C PHE A 361 7.98 15.56 13.40
N LEU A 362 7.33 15.58 14.58
CA LEU A 362 7.63 16.46 15.72
C LEU A 362 8.42 15.77 16.85
N GLY A 363 9.02 14.60 16.59
CA GLY A 363 9.93 13.95 17.54
C GLY A 363 9.34 12.83 18.41
N ASN A 364 8.07 12.44 18.24
CA ASN A 364 7.50 11.30 18.97
C ASN A 364 7.86 9.97 18.29
N HIS A 365 9.07 9.47 18.57
CA HIS A 365 9.67 8.30 17.89
C HIS A 365 9.33 6.95 18.50
N ASN A 366 8.59 6.90 19.62
CA ASN A 366 8.22 5.64 20.31
C ASN A 366 7.42 4.66 19.44
N VAL A 367 6.82 5.15 18.34
CA VAL A 367 6.02 4.37 17.38
C VAL A 367 6.85 3.94 16.16
N VAL A 368 8.06 4.47 16.02
CA VAL A 368 8.81 4.53 14.76
C VAL A 368 10.00 3.58 14.81
N ILE A 369 10.73 3.51 15.93
CA ILE A 369 11.98 2.75 16.03
C ILE A 369 12.16 2.16 17.44
N PRO A 370 12.15 0.84 17.64
CA PRO A 370 12.56 0.24 18.91
C PRO A 370 14.11 0.35 19.05
N ASN A 371 14.59 1.16 19.99
CA ASN A 371 16.01 1.43 20.30
C ASN A 371 16.85 1.94 19.11
N SER A 372 16.87 3.26 18.92
CA SER A 372 17.42 3.99 17.77
C SER A 372 18.87 4.46 17.89
N ASP A 373 19.42 4.52 19.11
CA ASP A 373 20.42 5.57 19.43
C ASP A 373 21.83 5.35 18.88
N PHE A 374 22.08 4.29 18.10
CA PHE A 374 23.44 3.98 17.62
C PHE A 374 23.53 3.52 16.16
N LEU A 375 22.43 3.19 15.47
CA LEU A 375 22.52 2.25 14.34
C LEU A 375 22.00 2.74 12.99
N ILE A 376 21.13 3.75 12.95
CA ILE A 376 20.71 4.33 11.66
C ILE A 376 21.76 5.32 11.10
N GLU A 377 22.78 5.64 11.89
CA GLU A 377 23.92 6.49 11.52
C GLU A 377 24.90 5.80 10.54
N THR A 378 24.64 4.56 10.13
CA THR A 378 25.58 3.73 9.35
C THR A 378 25.18 3.40 7.90
N GLU A 379 23.92 3.58 7.50
CA GLU A 379 23.46 3.24 6.12
C GLU A 379 23.19 4.48 5.26
N LEU A 380 23.67 4.49 4.01
CA LEU A 380 23.54 5.63 3.10
C LEU A 380 22.15 5.63 2.42
N LYS A 381 21.43 6.74 2.54
CA LYS A 381 20.22 6.96 1.73
C LYS A 381 20.61 7.26 0.27
N PRO A 382 19.95 6.64 -0.72
CA PRO A 382 20.30 6.82 -2.13
C PRO A 382 20.07 8.26 -2.59
N PHE A 383 20.93 8.76 -3.48
CA PHE A 383 20.78 10.05 -4.18
C PHE A 383 20.62 11.28 -3.25
N TYR A 384 21.37 11.31 -2.14
CA TYR A 384 21.35 12.37 -1.13
C TYR A 384 21.51 13.77 -1.73
N TYR A 385 20.40 14.51 -1.73
CA TYR A 385 20.35 15.97 -1.75
C TYR A 385 19.33 16.40 -0.69
N PRO A 386 19.67 17.31 0.24
CA PRO A 386 18.74 17.79 1.24
C PRO A 386 17.54 18.45 0.53
N THR A 387 16.37 17.84 0.64
CA THR A 387 15.13 18.50 0.20
C THR A 387 14.78 19.58 1.23
N LEU A 388 14.21 20.71 0.80
CA LEU A 388 13.78 21.81 1.71
C LEU A 388 12.88 21.32 2.87
N LEU A 389 12.19 20.19 2.70
CA LEU A 389 11.35 19.55 3.72
C LEU A 389 12.15 18.91 4.87
N LEU A 390 13.44 18.66 4.70
CA LEU A 390 14.32 17.98 5.66
C LEU A 390 15.27 18.93 6.40
N ILE A 391 15.32 20.21 6.01
CA ILE A 391 16.29 21.19 6.53
C ILE A 391 16.10 21.48 8.03
N ASN A 392 15.04 20.98 8.68
CA ASN A 392 14.79 21.28 10.09
C ASN A 392 14.05 20.20 10.88
N ILE A 393 14.16 18.92 10.49
CA ILE A 393 13.54 17.83 11.25
C ILE A 393 14.60 17.22 12.17
N GLU A 394 14.49 17.47 13.48
CA GLU A 394 15.27 16.80 14.53
C GLU A 394 14.77 15.37 14.74
N ASN A 395 15.07 14.47 13.80
CA ASN A 395 14.68 13.07 13.85
C ASN A 395 15.88 12.10 13.86
N GLY A 396 17.06 12.59 14.29
CA GLY A 396 18.31 11.83 14.27
C GLY A 396 19.01 11.76 12.90
N TYR A 397 18.47 12.41 11.87
CA TYR A 397 19.01 12.42 10.49
C TYR A 397 19.20 13.84 9.92
N SER A 398 19.36 14.84 10.79
CA SER A 398 19.69 16.19 10.36
C SER A 398 21.03 16.19 9.61
N ASP A 399 21.22 17.18 8.73
CA ASP A 399 22.49 17.38 8.02
C ASP A 399 23.68 17.48 9.00
N GLU A 400 23.43 17.95 10.22
CA GLU A 400 24.40 17.99 11.32
C GLU A 400 24.82 16.59 11.78
N ASN A 401 23.90 15.63 11.92
CA ASN A 401 24.23 14.26 12.33
C ASN A 401 24.98 13.50 11.23
N ILE A 402 24.57 13.68 9.96
CA ILE A 402 25.25 13.09 8.79
C ILE A 402 26.67 13.67 8.63
N SER A 403 26.84 14.98 8.81
CA SER A 403 28.17 15.62 8.73
C SER A 403 29.15 15.09 9.78
N ARG A 404 28.64 14.70 10.96
CA ARG A 404 29.46 14.20 12.07
C ARG A 404 29.81 12.72 11.95
N GLN A 405 28.98 11.92 11.28
CA GLN A 405 29.02 10.45 11.42
C GLN A 405 29.08 9.68 10.10
N SER A 406 28.71 10.27 8.96
CA SER A 406 28.82 9.59 7.66
C SER A 406 30.28 9.53 7.20
N VAL A 407 30.65 8.45 6.51
CA VAL A 407 31.98 8.26 5.89
C VAL A 407 32.33 9.37 4.90
N TRP A 408 31.33 10.08 4.37
CA TRP A 408 31.49 11.20 3.44
C TRP A 408 31.55 12.58 4.12
N GLY A 409 31.32 12.65 5.44
CA GLY A 409 31.55 13.84 6.26
C GLY A 409 32.98 13.94 6.81
N LYS A 410 33.82 12.94 6.52
CA LYS A 410 35.25 12.89 6.85
C LYS A 410 36.12 13.19 5.66
#